data_AF-A0A2T0BLL1-F1
#
_entry.id   AF-A0A2T0BLL1-F1
#
_cell.length_a   1.000
_cell.length_b   1.000
_cell.length_c   1.000
_cell.angle_alpha   90.00
_cell.angle_beta   90.00
_cell.angle_gamma   90.00
#
_symmetry.space_group_name_H-M   'P 1'
#
loop_
_entity.id
_entity.type
_entity.pdbx_description
1 polymer ?
#
loop_
_entity_poly.entity_id
_entity_poly.type
_entity_poly.pdbx_seq_one_letter_code
_entity_poly.pdbx_strand_id
1 'polypeptide(L)' 'MKDNLANLDIRINNLKETLYSLMRSGNLTDETVIRCSEKLDKLILEYQRENNFN' A
#
# COMPACT_ATOMS: atom_id res chain seq x y z
N MET A 1 2.51 -3.43 -19.41
CA MET A 1 3.27 -2.54 -18.50
C MET A 1 2.39 -1.47 -17.85
N LYS A 2 1.59 -0.68 -18.60
CA LYS A 2 0.63 0.27 -17.99
C LYS A 2 -0.37 -0.37 -17.01
N ASP A 3 -0.80 -1.61 -17.27
CA ASP A 3 -1.74 -2.33 -16.39
C ASP A 3 -1.14 -2.70 -15.03
N ASN A 4 0.19 -2.87 -14.93
CA ASN A 4 0.85 -3.18 -13.65
C ASN A 4 0.87 -1.97 -12.72
N LEU A 5 1.18 -0.78 -13.26
CA LEU A 5 1.18 0.47 -12.49
C LEU A 5 -0.24 0.79 -11.99
N ALA A 6 -1.26 0.65 -12.84
CA ALA A 6 -2.65 0.84 -12.45
C ALA A 6 -3.10 -0.14 -11.35
N ASN A 7 -2.67 -1.41 -11.42
CA ASN A 7 -2.98 -2.41 -10.40
C ASN A 7 -2.25 -2.13 -9.07
N LEU A 8 -1.02 -1.63 -9.13
CA LEU A 8 -0.26 -1.18 -7.96
C LEU A 8 -0.93 0.03 -7.29
N ASP A 9 -1.39 1.01 -8.06
CA ASP A 9 -2.13 2.17 -7.55
C ASP A 9 -3.44 1.75 -6.85
N ILE A 10 -4.21 0.83 -7.45
CA ILE A 10 -5.44 0.30 -6.83
C ILE A 10 -5.10 -0.39 -5.50
N ARG A 11 -4.04 -1.20 -5.47
CA ARG A 11 -3.59 -1.86 -4.24
C ARG A 11 -3.14 -0.88 -3.16
N ILE A 12 -2.38 0.16 -3.53
CA ILE A 12 -1.94 1.21 -2.60
C ILE A 12 -3.14 1.95 -2.02
N ASN A 13 -4.13 2.31 -2.84
CA ASN A 13 -5.33 3.00 -2.38
C ASN A 13 -6.20 2.12 -1.46
N ASN A 14 -6.41 0.85 -1.81
CA ASN A 14 -7.12 -0.09 -0.93
C ASN A 14 -6.43 -0.25 0.43
N LEU A 15 -5.08 -0.28 0.45
CA LEU A 15 -4.32 -0.39 1.68
C LEU A 15 -4.42 0.88 2.54
N LYS A 16 -4.42 2.06 1.91
CA LYS A 16 -4.71 3.34 2.57
C LYS A 16 -6.12 3.36 3.17
N GLU A 17 -7.14 2.99 2.42
CA GLU A 17 -8.52 2.95 2.93
C GLU A 17 -8.69 1.97 4.10
N THR A 18 -8.02 0.82 4.02
CA THR A 18 -8.00 -0.16 5.11
C THR A 18 -7.34 0.43 6.36
N LEU A 19 -6.19 1.10 6.21
CA LEU A 19 -5.51 1.80 7.30
C LEU A 19 -6.40 2.90 7.92
N TYR A 20 -7.04 3.73 7.10
CA TYR A 20 -7.96 4.77 7.57
C TYR A 20 -9.17 4.17 8.30
N SER A 21 -9.72 3.07 7.79
CA SER A 21 -10.84 2.37 8.42
C SER A 21 -10.44 1.78 9.77
N LEU A 22 -9.26 1.17 9.86
CA LEU A 22 -8.73 0.62 11.10
C LEU A 22 -8.37 1.71 12.13
N MET A 23 -7.87 2.86 11.67
CA MET A 23 -7.62 4.05 12.51
C MET A 23 -8.94 4.57 13.08
N ARG A 24 -9.99 4.62 12.24
CA ARG A 24 -11.32 5.07 12.66
C ARG A 24 -12.01 4.08 13.60
N SER A 25 -11.77 2.79 13.45
CA SER A 25 -12.33 1.77 14.34
C SER A 25 -11.58 1.64 15.67
N GLY A 26 -10.49 2.39 15.89
CA GLY A 26 -9.70 2.35 17.12
C GLY A 26 -9.02 1.00 17.39
N ASN A 27 -9.02 0.11 16.39
CA ASN A 27 -8.57 -1.29 16.51
C ASN A 27 -7.16 -1.44 15.93
N LEU A 28 -6.42 -0.34 15.93
CA LEU A 28 -5.10 -0.21 15.36
C LEU A 28 -4.09 -0.73 16.39
N THR A 29 -3.82 -2.02 16.38
CA THR A 29 -2.65 -2.54 17.12
C THR A 29 -1.38 -2.12 16.38
N ASP A 30 -0.33 -1.78 17.13
CA ASP A 30 0.97 -1.41 16.57
C ASP A 30 1.46 -2.45 15.54
N GLU A 31 1.20 -3.73 15.78
CA GLU A 31 1.49 -4.82 14.86
C GLU A 31 0.76 -4.68 13.50
N THR A 32 -0.52 -4.31 13.52
CA THR A 32 -1.31 -4.12 12.29
C THR A 32 -0.82 -2.91 11.51
N VAL A 33 -0.42 -1.83 12.21
CA VAL A 33 0.20 -0.65 11.59
C VAL A 33 1.52 -1.02 10.95
N ILE A 34 2.41 -1.69 11.68
CA ILE A 34 3.74 -2.08 11.19
C ILE A 34 3.59 -2.94 9.94
N ARG A 35 2.73 -3.96 9.96
CA ARG A 35 2.52 -4.85 8.80
C ARG A 35 1.90 -4.13 7.60
N CYS A 36 1.01 -3.16 7.84
CA CYS A 36 0.44 -2.37 6.76
C CYS A 36 1.47 -1.40 6.17
N SER A 37 2.29 -0.75 7.00
CA SER A 37 3.38 0.12 6.59
C SER A 37 4.42 -0.65 5.77
N GLU A 38 4.85 -1.83 6.22
CA GLU A 38 5.79 -2.69 5.48
C GLU A 38 5.24 -3.11 4.11
N LYS A 39 3.94 -3.43 4.03
CA LYS A 39 3.28 -3.74 2.76
C LYS A 39 3.21 -2.54 1.84
N LEU A 40 2.94 -1.35 2.39
CA LEU A 40 2.88 -0.11 1.62
C LEU A 40 4.25 0.24 1.03
N ASP A 41 5.31 0.15 1.85
CA ASP A 41 6.69 0.38 1.40
C ASP A 41 7.10 -0.60 0.29
N LYS A 42 6.75 -1.88 0.42
CA LYS A 42 6.99 -2.86 -0.64
C LYS A 42 6.30 -2.50 -1.95
N LEU A 43 5.02 -2.11 -1.88
CA LEU A 43 4.26 -1.72 -3.07
C LEU A 43 4.83 -0.45 -3.72
N ILE A 44 5.28 0.52 -2.92
CA ILE A 44 5.93 1.75 -3.42
C ILE A 44 7.27 1.42 -4.09
N LEU A 45 8.09 0.55 -3.50
CA LEU A 45 9.35 0.12 -4.09
C LEU A 45 9.16 -0.70 -5.38
N GLU A 46 8.08 -1.48 -5.46
CA GLU A 46 7.71 -2.22 -6.68
C GLU A 46 7.23 -1.26 -7.77
N TYR A 47 6.37 -0.29 -7.42
CA TYR A 47 5.94 0.78 -8.33
C TYR A 47 7.13 1.59 -8.84
N GLN A 48 8.04 2.02 -7.96
CA GLN A 48 9.24 2.76 -8.34
C GLN A 48 10.16 1.95 -9.25
N ARG A 49 10.31 0.63 -9.00
CA ARG A 49 11.07 -0.24 -9.91
C ARG A 49 10.40 -0.32 -11.28
N GLU A 50 9.13 -0.68 -11.34
CA GLU A 50 8.40 -0.77 -12.62
C GLU A 50 8.39 0.58 -13.38
N ASN A 51 8.40 1.71 -12.66
CA ASN A 51 8.43 3.06 -13.25
C ASN A 51 9.85 3.53 -13.66
N ASN A 52 10.92 3.11 -12.96
CA ASN A 52 12.31 3.43 -13.32
C ASN A 52 12.91 2.50 -14.39
N PHE A 53 12.27 1.36 -14.67
CA PHE A 53 12.64 0.46 -15.77
C PHE A 53 12.00 0.86 -17.12
N ASN A 54 11.42 2.06 -17.22
CA ASN A 54 10.79 2.61 -18.43
C ASN A 54 11.61 3.72 -19.09
#